data_AF-A0A6C0JTP6-F1
#
_entry.id   AF-A0A6C0JTP6-F1
#
_cell.length_a   1.000
_cell.length_b   1.000
_cell.length_c   1.000
_cell.angle_alpha   90.00
_cell.angle_beta   90.00
_cell.angle_gamma   90.00
#
_symmetry.space_group_name_H-M   'P 1'
#
loop_
_entity.id
_entity.type
_entity.pdbx_description
1 polymer ?
#
loop_
_entity_poly.entity_id
_entity_poly.type
_entity_poly.pdbx_seq_one_letter_code
_entity_poly.pdbx_strand_id
1 'polypeptide(L)'
;MKCDFCNNEFSNKQNLNAHQKRAKYCLKLQGVSGVEKNYICDYCKKEFNVSSNYKRHIKRCKVSEINVVFEKKIMSLETKIETLETLIIELRADKKDLQERYDNLATTAVKRPTNSTKNIQINNYIKNMSPLLESDIKENVQYLTLDHHVKGAEGYAEYALEFPFKDKIVCVDTARNKIKYKNEEGDVIEDVGFRKMMEKLCLALKDRSFNLSQEHYEKLAETFTEKEVDDYNFMETAIAISKYANGKENDFCNKIIKMISKGIVVK
;
A
#
# COMPACT_ATOMS: atom_id res chain seq x y z
N MET A 1 -65.21 60.09 17.37
CA MET A 1 -64.73 60.16 18.78
C MET A 1 -63.24 60.39 18.77
N LYS A 2 -62.73 61.35 19.55
CA LYS A 2 -61.33 61.77 19.51
C LYS A 2 -60.54 61.19 20.68
N CYS A 3 -59.27 60.87 20.47
CA CYS A 3 -58.39 60.45 21.55
C CYS A 3 -57.79 61.66 22.28
N ASP A 4 -57.98 61.73 23.59
CA ASP A 4 -57.53 62.88 24.40
C ASP A 4 -56.00 63.03 24.50
N PHE A 5 -55.25 61.97 24.18
CA PHE A 5 -53.80 61.95 24.30
C PHE A 5 -53.06 62.22 22.98
N CYS A 6 -53.64 61.81 21.86
CA CYS A 6 -52.99 61.91 20.54
C CYS A 6 -53.85 62.61 19.48
N ASN A 7 -55.04 63.07 19.86
CA ASN A 7 -55.98 63.80 19.04
C ASN A 7 -56.49 63.08 17.78
N ASN A 8 -56.24 61.77 17.63
CA ASN A 8 -56.75 60.99 16.49
C ASN A 8 -58.25 60.71 16.61
N GLU A 9 -58.94 60.73 15.46
CA GLU A 9 -60.37 60.47 15.37
C GLU A 9 -60.70 59.03 14.98
N PHE A 10 -61.71 58.48 15.63
CA PHE A 10 -62.18 57.10 15.46
C PHE A 10 -63.68 57.09 15.20
N SER A 11 -64.09 56.18 14.33
CA SER A 11 -65.48 56.00 13.89
C SER A 11 -66.41 55.45 14.99
N ASN A 12 -65.88 54.78 16.01
CA ASN A 12 -66.66 54.25 17.13
C ASN A 12 -65.86 54.13 18.42
N LYS A 13 -66.57 53.92 19.54
CA LYS A 13 -66.00 53.84 20.91
C LYS A 13 -65.08 52.63 21.10
N GLN A 14 -65.38 51.50 20.46
CA GLN A 14 -64.59 50.28 20.58
C GLN A 14 -63.18 50.47 19.99
N ASN A 15 -63.08 51.13 18.83
CA ASN A 15 -61.83 51.43 18.16
C ASN A 15 -61.00 52.45 18.94
N LEU A 16 -61.62 53.49 19.50
CA LEU A 16 -60.94 54.44 20.38
C LEU A 16 -60.38 53.76 21.64
N ASN A 17 -61.18 52.91 22.30
CA ASN A 17 -60.75 52.16 23.48
C ASN A 17 -59.59 51.20 23.16
N ALA A 18 -59.67 50.48 22.03
CA ALA A 18 -58.60 49.60 21.58
C ALA A 18 -57.32 50.38 21.24
N HIS A 19 -57.47 51.55 20.61
CA HIS A 19 -56.37 52.45 20.31
C HIS A 19 -55.65 52.92 21.58
N GLN A 20 -56.39 53.50 22.53
CA GLN A 20 -55.83 54.00 23.80
C GLN A 20 -55.12 52.91 24.60
N LYS A 21 -55.60 51.66 24.55
CA LYS A 21 -55.01 50.53 25.28
C LYS A 21 -53.83 49.84 24.57
N ARG A 22 -53.66 50.00 23.25
CA ARG A 22 -52.71 49.17 22.47
C ARG A 22 -51.73 49.97 21.61
N ALA A 23 -52.05 51.20 21.23
CA ALA A 23 -51.19 51.98 20.35
C ALA A 23 -49.95 52.47 21.11
N LYS A 24 -48.77 51.95 20.74
CA LYS A 24 -47.51 52.20 21.45
C LYS A 24 -47.21 53.68 21.68
N TYR A 25 -47.42 54.52 20.67
CA TYR A 25 -47.15 55.96 20.78
C TYR A 25 -48.18 56.64 21.70
N CYS A 26 -49.45 56.23 21.65
CA CYS A 26 -50.50 56.77 22.51
C CYS A 26 -50.28 56.36 23.97
N LEU A 27 -49.84 55.13 24.23
CA LEU A 27 -49.50 54.65 25.57
C LEU A 27 -48.29 55.39 26.15
N LYS A 28 -47.30 55.71 25.30
CA LYS A 28 -46.16 56.56 25.69
C LYS A 28 -46.62 57.98 26.06
N LEU A 29 -47.55 58.56 25.30
CA LEU A 29 -48.14 59.88 25.59
C LEU A 29 -49.01 59.85 26.85
N GLN A 30 -49.61 58.70 27.20
CA GLN A 30 -50.33 58.47 28.45
C GLN A 30 -49.41 58.30 29.68
N GLY A 31 -48.09 58.33 29.51
CA GLY A 31 -47.14 58.06 30.59
C GLY A 31 -47.04 56.58 30.99
N VAL A 32 -47.70 55.68 30.26
CA VAL A 32 -47.66 54.24 30.49
C VAL A 32 -46.38 53.67 29.86
N SER A 33 -45.31 53.61 30.65
CA SER A 33 -44.06 52.96 30.28
C SER A 33 -44.08 51.51 30.74
N GLY A 34 -44.29 50.58 29.79
CA GLY A 34 -44.27 49.14 30.07
C GLY A 34 -45.53 48.42 29.61
N VAL A 35 -45.81 48.42 28.31
CA VAL A 35 -46.83 47.51 27.76
C VAL A 35 -46.29 46.10 27.92
N GLU A 36 -46.90 45.30 28.80
CA GLU A 36 -46.54 43.91 29.02
C GLU A 36 -46.47 43.17 27.67
N LYS A 37 -45.25 42.78 27.27
CA LYS A 37 -44.99 42.08 26.02
C LYS A 37 -45.24 40.59 26.23
N ASN A 38 -46.51 40.21 26.27
CA ASN A 38 -46.92 38.89 26.73
C ASN A 38 -46.69 37.74 25.72
N TYR A 39 -46.14 38.02 24.53
CA TYR A 39 -45.94 37.00 23.50
C TYR A 39 -44.58 37.14 22.81
N ILE A 40 -43.66 36.22 23.07
CA ILE A 40 -42.31 36.19 22.48
C ILE A 40 -42.21 34.95 21.58
N CYS A 41 -41.68 35.12 20.37
CA CYS A 41 -41.43 33.98 19.49
C CYS A 41 -40.21 33.19 19.96
N ASP A 42 -40.37 31.89 20.21
CA ASP A 42 -39.27 31.04 20.68
C ASP A 42 -38.13 30.90 19.68
N TYR A 43 -38.42 31.04 18.38
CA TYR A 43 -37.47 30.88 17.30
C TYR A 43 -36.65 32.15 17.03
N CYS A 44 -37.31 33.29 16.79
CA CYS A 44 -36.62 34.54 16.42
C CYS A 44 -36.54 35.57 17.55
N LYS A 45 -37.06 35.23 18.74
CA LYS A 45 -37.13 36.09 19.94
C LYS A 45 -37.84 37.43 19.73
N LYS A 46 -38.59 37.58 18.63
CA LYS A 46 -39.39 38.79 18.36
C LYS A 46 -40.59 38.85 19.31
N GLU A 47 -40.80 40.03 19.87
CA GLU A 47 -41.82 40.28 20.89
C GLU A 47 -43.08 40.93 20.29
N PHE A 48 -44.24 40.55 20.82
CA PHE A 48 -45.55 41.01 20.37
C PHE A 48 -46.43 41.35 21.57
N ASN A 49 -47.19 42.44 21.42
CA ASN A 49 -48.10 42.93 22.46
C ASN A 49 -49.56 42.48 22.22
N VAL A 50 -49.81 41.76 21.11
CA VAL A 50 -51.15 41.32 20.70
C VAL A 50 -51.08 39.88 20.21
N SER A 51 -51.92 39.02 20.79
CA SER A 51 -51.98 37.58 20.49
C SER A 51 -52.23 37.29 19.00
N SER A 52 -53.09 38.04 18.32
CA SER A 52 -53.37 37.82 16.89
C SER A 52 -52.15 38.07 16.00
N ASN A 53 -51.35 39.09 16.33
CA ASN A 53 -50.10 39.37 15.63
C ASN A 53 -49.05 38.29 15.88
N TYR A 54 -48.94 37.82 17.13
CA TYR A 54 -48.07 36.70 17.49
C TYR A 54 -48.44 35.42 16.74
N LYS A 55 -49.72 35.02 16.76
CA LYS A 55 -50.21 33.82 16.06
C LYS A 55 -49.94 33.89 14.54
N ARG A 56 -50.14 35.05 13.93
CA ARG A 56 -49.83 35.25 12.50
C ARG A 56 -48.32 35.18 12.22
N HIS A 57 -47.50 35.70 13.13
CA HIS A 57 -46.05 35.63 13.02
C HIS A 57 -45.54 34.20 13.13
N ILE A 58 -45.97 33.41 14.12
CA ILE A 58 -45.53 32.02 14.30
C ILE A 58 -45.80 31.20 13.03
N LYS A 59 -46.96 31.38 12.38
CA LYS A 59 -47.30 30.69 11.13
C LYS A 59 -46.40 31.04 9.93
N ARG A 60 -45.64 32.13 10.00
CA ARG A 60 -44.81 32.65 8.88
C ARG A 60 -43.41 33.05 9.36
N CYS A 61 -42.95 32.50 10.47
CA CYS A 61 -41.64 32.84 11.03
C CYS A 61 -40.57 32.12 10.21
N LYS A 62 -39.82 32.85 9.39
CA LYS A 62 -38.75 32.24 8.58
C LYS A 62 -37.71 31.49 9.42
N VAL A 63 -37.43 31.97 10.63
CA VAL A 63 -36.49 31.33 11.55
C VAL A 63 -37.02 29.98 12.06
N SER A 64 -38.34 29.84 12.27
CA SER A 64 -38.91 28.54 12.66
C SER A 64 -38.82 27.52 11.53
N GLU A 65 -39.05 27.95 10.29
CA GLU A 65 -38.91 27.10 9.10
C GLU A 65 -37.48 26.60 8.91
N ILE A 66 -36.49 27.49 9.08
CA ILE A 66 -35.07 27.14 9.02
C ILE A 66 -34.69 26.17 10.14
N ASN A 67 -35.14 26.40 11.38
CA ASN A 67 -34.85 25.51 12.50
C ASN A 67 -35.43 24.11 12.30
N VAL A 68 -36.64 23.98 11.75
CA VAL A 68 -37.24 22.66 11.44
C VAL A 68 -36.40 21.90 10.39
N VAL A 69 -35.80 22.59 9.42
CA VAL A 69 -34.89 21.96 8.45
C VAL A 69 -33.60 21.49 9.13
N PHE A 70 -33.02 22.32 10.01
CA PHE A 70 -31.84 21.94 10.77
C PHE A 70 -32.10 20.78 11.72
N GLU A 71 -33.22 20.76 12.44
CA GLU A 71 -33.64 19.66 13.32
C GLU A 71 -33.75 18.34 12.54
N LYS A 72 -34.41 18.36 11.38
CA LYS A 72 -34.47 17.17 10.50
C LYS A 72 -33.09 16.71 10.03
N LYS A 73 -32.19 17.65 9.73
CA LYS A 73 -30.83 17.31 9.31
C LYS A 73 -30.01 16.72 10.45
N ILE A 74 -30.17 17.24 11.67
CA ILE A 74 -29.54 16.73 12.88
C ILE A 74 -30.02 15.30 13.14
N MET A 75 -31.33 15.06 13.14
CA MET A 75 -31.88 13.70 13.30
C MET A 75 -31.33 12.73 12.24
N SER A 76 -31.26 13.15 10.97
CA SER A 76 -30.70 12.31 9.91
C SER A 76 -29.20 12.02 10.09
N LEU A 77 -28.44 12.94 10.70
CA LEU A 77 -27.02 12.74 10.99
C LEU A 77 -26.84 11.84 12.21
N GLU A 78 -27.66 12.00 13.25
CA GLU A 78 -27.67 11.14 14.44
C GLU A 78 -27.94 9.68 14.06
N THR A 79 -28.97 9.42 13.24
CA THR A 79 -29.24 8.06 12.75
C THR A 79 -28.07 7.49 11.94
N LYS A 80 -27.38 8.32 11.14
CA LYS A 80 -26.20 7.87 10.40
C LYS A 80 -25.04 7.52 11.33
N ILE A 81 -24.83 8.31 12.38
CA ILE A 81 -23.79 8.04 13.39
C ILE A 81 -24.06 6.69 14.05
N GLU A 82 -25.29 6.44 14.51
CA GLU A 82 -25.68 5.15 15.11
C GLU A 82 -25.40 3.97 14.16
N THR A 83 -25.77 4.09 12.87
CA THR A 83 -25.51 3.03 11.89
C THR A 83 -24.02 2.79 11.61
N LEU A 84 -23.19 3.84 11.70
CA LEU A 84 -21.74 3.70 11.52
C LEU A 84 -21.09 3.07 12.76
N GLU A 85 -21.59 3.39 13.95
CA GLU A 85 -21.10 2.79 15.21
C GLU A 85 -21.38 1.28 15.25
N THR A 86 -22.58 0.85 14.83
CA THR A 86 -22.90 -0.59 14.74
C THR A 86 -22.00 -1.31 13.73
N LEU A 87 -21.79 -0.72 12.55
CA LEU A 87 -20.91 -1.28 11.52
C LEU A 87 -19.46 -1.41 12.01
N ILE A 88 -18.95 -0.43 12.77
CA ILE A 88 -17.60 -0.49 13.35
C ILE A 88 -17.46 -1.66 14.33
N ILE A 89 -18.50 -1.94 15.12
CA ILE A 89 -18.49 -3.08 16.06
C ILE A 89 -18.43 -4.40 15.30
N GLU A 90 -19.25 -4.57 14.25
CA GLU A 90 -19.25 -5.76 13.40
C GLU A 90 -17.88 -5.98 12.72
N LEU A 91 -17.33 -4.95 12.09
CA LEU A 91 -16.02 -5.04 11.43
C LEU A 91 -14.88 -5.38 12.40
N ARG A 92 -14.95 -4.91 13.65
CA ARG A 92 -13.98 -5.27 14.70
C ARG A 92 -14.10 -6.74 15.11
N ALA A 93 -15.31 -7.27 15.17
CA ALA A 93 -15.55 -8.68 15.45
C ALA A 93 -15.02 -9.57 14.32
N ASP A 94 -15.33 -9.24 13.06
CA ASP A 94 -14.84 -9.95 11.88
C ASP A 94 -13.31 -9.95 11.80
N LYS A 95 -12.68 -8.80 12.10
CA LYS A 95 -11.22 -8.71 12.14
C LYS A 95 -10.63 -9.66 13.18
N LYS A 96 -11.26 -9.76 14.36
CA LYS A 96 -10.79 -10.66 15.42
C LYS A 96 -10.91 -12.13 15.00
N ASP A 97 -12.05 -12.53 14.43
CA ASP A 97 -12.25 -13.89 13.92
C ASP A 97 -11.22 -14.25 12.83
N LEU A 98 -10.94 -13.31 11.92
CA LEU A 98 -9.95 -13.51 10.87
C LEU A 98 -8.53 -13.69 11.44
N GLN A 99 -8.17 -12.92 12.46
CA GLN A 99 -6.89 -13.06 13.16
C GLN A 99 -6.76 -14.44 13.82
N GLU A 100 -7.79 -14.88 14.54
CA GLU A 100 -7.79 -16.21 15.18
C GLU A 100 -7.66 -17.34 14.15
N ARG A 101 -8.34 -17.24 12.99
CA ARG A 101 -8.19 -18.21 11.89
C ARG A 101 -6.77 -18.24 11.35
N TYR A 102 -6.13 -17.08 11.18
CA TYR A 102 -4.76 -16.99 10.69
C TYR A 102 -3.77 -17.61 11.68
N ASP A 103 -3.91 -17.31 12.97
CA ASP A 103 -3.07 -17.87 14.03
C ASP A 103 -3.22 -19.40 14.13
N ASN A 104 -4.45 -19.90 14.00
CA ASN A 104 -4.74 -21.33 13.94
C ASN A 104 -4.10 -21.99 12.71
N LEU A 105 -4.14 -21.36 11.55
CA LEU A 105 -3.49 -21.87 10.34
C LEU A 105 -1.96 -21.90 10.50
N ALA A 106 -1.36 -20.84 11.02
CA ALA A 106 0.08 -20.73 11.24
C ALA A 106 0.57 -21.80 12.23
N THR A 107 -0.13 -21.99 13.35
CA THR A 107 0.23 -23.01 14.35
C THR A 107 0.06 -24.44 13.81
N THR A 108 -0.95 -24.69 12.98
CA THR A 108 -1.17 -26.02 12.38
C THR A 108 -0.12 -26.35 11.31
N ALA A 109 0.38 -25.35 10.58
CA ALA A 109 1.42 -25.52 9.57
C ALA A 109 2.79 -25.87 10.18
N VAL A 110 3.15 -25.23 11.31
CA VAL A 110 4.45 -25.47 12.00
C VAL A 110 4.49 -26.85 12.68
N LYS A 111 3.34 -27.36 13.15
CA LYS A 111 3.25 -28.64 13.87
C LYS A 111 3.33 -29.90 13.01
N ARG A 112 3.45 -29.79 11.68
CA ARG A 112 3.65 -30.98 10.82
C ARG A 112 5.14 -31.31 10.72
N PRO A 113 5.65 -32.36 11.39
CA PRO A 113 7.03 -32.79 11.21
C PRO A 113 7.15 -33.41 9.82
N THR A 114 7.94 -32.82 8.94
CA THR A 114 8.28 -33.43 7.65
C THR A 114 9.51 -34.33 7.82
N ASN A 115 9.31 -35.51 8.41
CA ASN A 115 10.32 -36.56 8.43
C ASN A 115 10.45 -37.19 7.03
N SER A 116 11.11 -36.48 6.13
CA SER A 116 11.61 -37.03 4.88
C SER A 116 13.11 -37.30 5.01
N THR A 117 13.55 -38.51 4.68
CA THR A 117 14.98 -38.89 4.61
C THR A 117 15.80 -37.88 3.79
N LYS A 118 15.18 -37.29 2.76
CA LYS A 118 15.77 -36.23 1.92
C LYS A 118 16.07 -34.95 2.70
N ASN A 119 15.20 -34.55 3.64
CA ASN A 119 15.45 -33.38 4.49
C ASN A 119 16.63 -33.61 5.43
N ILE A 120 16.81 -34.82 5.94
CA ILE A 120 17.94 -35.19 6.80
C ILE A 120 19.26 -35.12 6.02
N GLN A 121 19.28 -35.67 4.79
CA GLN A 121 20.45 -35.60 3.91
C GLN A 121 20.82 -34.16 3.55
N ILE A 122 19.83 -33.32 3.20
CA ILE A 122 20.04 -31.90 2.92
C ILE A 122 20.60 -31.17 4.15
N ASN A 123 20.04 -31.40 5.34
CA ASN A 123 20.51 -30.75 6.56
C ASN A 123 21.94 -31.19 6.93
N ASN A 124 22.28 -32.47 6.72
CA ASN A 124 23.65 -32.97 6.91
C ASN A 124 24.62 -32.36 5.91
N TYR A 125 24.22 -32.21 4.64
CA TYR A 125 25.03 -31.55 3.62
C TYR A 125 25.29 -30.07 3.97
N ILE A 126 24.24 -29.34 4.35
CA ILE A 126 24.35 -27.94 4.80
C ILE A 126 25.27 -27.84 6.02
N LYS A 127 25.21 -28.78 6.97
CA LYS A 127 26.07 -28.77 8.15
C LYS A 127 27.57 -28.84 7.78
N ASN A 128 27.93 -29.67 6.80
CA ASN A 128 29.32 -29.91 6.40
C ASN A 128 29.85 -28.95 5.32
N MET A 129 28.98 -28.18 4.68
CA MET A 129 29.31 -27.18 3.67
C MET A 129 30.17 -26.05 4.26
N SER A 130 31.16 -25.58 3.49
CA SER A 130 31.95 -24.39 3.85
C SER A 130 31.19 -23.10 3.52
N PRO A 131 31.45 -21.99 4.25
CA PRO A 131 30.96 -20.67 3.88
C PRO A 131 31.29 -20.28 2.44
N LEU A 132 30.34 -19.62 1.77
CA LEU A 132 30.56 -18.98 0.49
C LEU A 132 30.97 -17.53 0.72
N LEU A 133 32.25 -17.26 0.54
CA LEU A 133 32.85 -15.93 0.72
C LEU A 133 32.79 -15.15 -0.59
N GLU A 134 32.78 -13.83 -0.49
CA GLU A 134 32.86 -12.99 -1.69
C GLU A 134 34.22 -13.09 -2.39
N SER A 135 35.29 -13.39 -1.62
CA SER A 135 36.62 -13.69 -2.15
C SER A 135 36.62 -14.91 -3.05
N ASP A 136 35.84 -15.95 -2.70
CA ASP A 136 35.74 -17.17 -3.49
C ASP A 136 35.24 -16.87 -4.91
N ILE A 137 34.31 -15.92 -5.05
CA ILE A 137 33.82 -15.52 -6.37
C ILE A 137 34.92 -14.77 -7.12
N LYS A 138 35.55 -13.78 -6.46
CA LYS A 138 36.55 -12.89 -7.07
C LYS A 138 37.81 -13.63 -7.54
N GLU A 139 38.34 -14.53 -6.71
CA GLU A 139 39.56 -15.29 -7.02
C GLU A 139 39.32 -16.28 -8.16
N ASN A 140 38.10 -16.77 -8.33
CA ASN A 140 37.76 -17.73 -9.36
C ASN A 140 37.34 -17.09 -10.70
N VAL A 141 37.18 -15.76 -10.79
CA VAL A 141 36.79 -15.06 -12.03
C VAL A 141 37.68 -15.44 -13.23
N GLN A 142 38.98 -15.64 -12.98
CA GLN A 142 39.96 -16.01 -14.00
C GLN A 142 39.67 -17.36 -14.68
N TYR A 143 38.96 -18.28 -14.01
CA TYR A 143 38.62 -19.60 -14.55
C TYR A 143 37.42 -19.56 -15.49
N LEU A 144 36.73 -18.43 -15.62
CA LEU A 144 35.80 -18.23 -16.73
C LEU A 144 36.62 -18.08 -18.01
N THR A 145 36.62 -19.13 -18.83
CA THR A 145 37.36 -19.22 -20.09
C THR A 145 36.47 -18.91 -21.30
N LEU A 146 37.10 -18.77 -22.46
CA LEU A 146 36.38 -18.60 -23.71
C LEU A 146 35.49 -19.80 -24.04
N ASP A 147 35.90 -21.03 -23.74
CA ASP A 147 35.08 -22.24 -23.95
C ASP A 147 33.73 -22.13 -23.22
N HIS A 148 33.75 -21.72 -21.95
CA HIS A 148 32.54 -21.47 -21.19
C HIS A 148 31.67 -20.37 -21.82
N HIS A 149 32.30 -19.32 -22.36
CA HIS A 149 31.58 -18.24 -23.01
C HIS A 149 30.88 -18.67 -24.30
N VAL A 150 31.56 -19.46 -25.14
CA VAL A 150 31.02 -20.00 -26.40
C VAL A 150 29.84 -20.94 -26.15
N LYS A 151 29.90 -21.75 -25.08
CA LYS A 151 28.77 -22.60 -24.63
C LYS A 151 27.56 -21.80 -24.10
N GLY A 152 27.67 -20.48 -23.94
CA GLY A 152 26.60 -19.63 -23.46
C GLY A 152 26.17 -19.95 -22.03
N ALA A 153 24.86 -20.00 -21.77
CA ALA A 153 24.34 -20.15 -20.41
C ALA A 153 24.79 -21.47 -19.73
N GLU A 154 25.02 -22.53 -20.51
CA GLU A 154 25.50 -23.81 -20.01
C GLU A 154 26.93 -23.70 -19.50
N GLY A 155 27.84 -23.13 -20.29
CA GLY A 155 29.23 -22.95 -19.86
C GLY A 155 29.38 -22.03 -18.65
N TYR A 156 28.56 -20.98 -18.53
CA TYR A 156 28.53 -20.15 -17.32
C TYR A 156 28.03 -20.91 -16.09
N ALA A 157 27.07 -21.81 -16.26
CA ALA A 157 26.61 -22.67 -15.19
C ALA A 157 27.67 -23.70 -14.79
N GLU A 158 28.32 -24.37 -15.76
CA GLU A 158 29.46 -25.27 -15.53
C GLU A 158 30.55 -24.58 -14.71
N TYR A 159 31.02 -23.42 -15.19
CA TYR A 159 31.98 -22.60 -14.48
C TYR A 159 31.54 -22.30 -13.04
N ALA A 160 30.30 -21.83 -12.84
CA ALA A 160 29.83 -21.46 -11.51
C ALA A 160 29.80 -22.66 -10.54
N LEU A 161 29.45 -23.85 -11.05
CA LEU A 161 29.38 -25.09 -10.30
C LEU A 161 30.75 -25.67 -9.95
N GLU A 162 31.72 -25.57 -10.87
CA GLU A 162 33.05 -26.15 -10.70
C GLU A 162 34.00 -25.27 -9.88
N PHE A 163 33.81 -23.95 -9.93
CA PHE A 163 34.71 -22.99 -9.29
C PHE A 163 34.05 -22.28 -8.09
N PRO A 164 33.37 -21.13 -8.23
CA PRO A 164 32.98 -20.31 -7.08
C PRO A 164 31.98 -20.99 -6.14
N PHE A 165 31.12 -21.89 -6.63
CA PHE A 165 30.05 -22.51 -5.82
C PHE A 165 30.27 -23.98 -5.49
N LYS A 166 31.42 -24.54 -5.87
CA LYS A 166 31.73 -25.95 -5.65
C LYS A 166 31.66 -26.29 -4.16
N ASP A 167 30.80 -27.24 -3.83
CA ASP A 167 30.53 -27.72 -2.47
C ASP A 167 30.13 -26.63 -1.45
N LYS A 168 29.63 -25.48 -1.94
CA LYS A 168 29.33 -24.28 -1.13
C LYS A 168 27.87 -23.84 -1.16
N ILE A 169 27.05 -24.43 -2.04
CA ILE A 169 25.63 -24.13 -2.15
C ILE A 169 24.83 -25.43 -2.31
N VAL A 170 23.52 -25.39 -2.05
CA VAL A 170 22.62 -26.52 -2.26
C VAL A 170 21.25 -26.08 -2.76
N CYS A 171 20.68 -26.80 -3.73
CA CYS A 171 19.31 -26.54 -4.18
C CYS A 171 18.31 -27.39 -3.37
N VAL A 172 17.36 -26.73 -2.71
CA VAL A 172 16.33 -27.39 -1.88
C VAL A 172 14.95 -27.46 -2.56
N ASP A 173 14.70 -26.61 -3.55
CA ASP A 173 13.49 -26.64 -4.38
C ASP A 173 13.84 -26.12 -5.79
N THR A 174 13.88 -27.05 -6.74
CA THR A 174 14.21 -26.77 -8.14
C THR A 174 13.12 -26.00 -8.89
N ALA A 175 11.85 -26.14 -8.50
CA ALA A 175 10.76 -25.44 -9.15
C ALA A 175 10.82 -23.93 -8.88
N ARG A 176 11.37 -23.55 -7.72
CA ARG A 176 11.52 -22.15 -7.27
C ARG A 176 12.96 -21.65 -7.32
N ASN A 177 13.90 -22.43 -7.86
CA ASN A 177 15.35 -22.16 -7.81
C ASN A 177 15.80 -21.73 -6.39
N LYS A 178 15.35 -22.47 -5.39
CA LYS A 178 15.59 -22.15 -3.98
C LYS A 178 16.93 -22.72 -3.55
N ILE A 179 17.89 -21.86 -3.31
CA ILE A 179 19.26 -22.24 -2.95
C ILE A 179 19.56 -21.85 -1.51
N LYS A 180 20.31 -22.70 -0.81
CA LYS A 180 20.86 -22.41 0.51
C LYS A 180 22.38 -22.42 0.47
N TYR A 181 23.00 -21.52 1.21
CA TYR A 181 24.45 -21.42 1.38
C TYR A 181 24.77 -20.80 2.74
N LYS A 182 26.00 -20.93 3.21
CA LYS A 182 26.46 -20.28 4.44
C LYS A 182 27.12 -18.93 4.13
N ASN A 183 26.79 -17.89 4.89
CA ASN A 183 27.53 -16.63 4.86
C ASN A 183 28.84 -16.73 5.67
N GLU A 184 29.61 -15.63 5.74
CA GLU A 184 30.88 -15.55 6.47
C GLU A 184 30.74 -15.83 7.97
N GLU A 185 29.58 -15.51 8.55
CA GLU A 185 29.25 -15.75 9.97
C GLU A 185 28.84 -17.21 10.25
N GLY A 186 28.67 -18.02 9.19
CA GLY A 186 28.24 -19.41 9.26
C GLY A 186 26.72 -19.60 9.27
N ASP A 187 25.94 -18.52 9.16
CA ASP A 187 24.50 -18.56 9.08
C ASP A 187 24.02 -19.08 7.73
N VAL A 188 22.98 -19.93 7.77
CA VAL A 188 22.38 -20.51 6.57
C VAL A 188 21.42 -19.50 5.94
N ILE A 189 21.84 -18.95 4.80
CA ILE A 189 21.04 -18.03 4.00
C ILE A 189 20.17 -18.83 3.02
N GLU A 190 18.92 -18.40 2.89
CA GLU A 190 17.97 -18.93 1.93
C GLU A 190 17.71 -17.91 0.81
N ASP A 191 18.11 -18.24 -0.42
CA ASP A 191 17.98 -17.39 -1.60
C ASP A 191 16.95 -17.98 -2.58
N VAL A 192 15.71 -17.49 -2.46
CA VAL A 192 14.59 -17.90 -3.29
C VAL A 192 14.73 -17.28 -4.68
N GLY A 193 14.76 -18.12 -5.72
CA GLY A 193 15.02 -17.67 -7.09
C GLY A 193 16.51 -17.46 -7.40
N PHE A 194 17.40 -17.72 -6.44
CA PHE A 194 18.85 -17.55 -6.53
C PHE A 194 19.29 -16.17 -7.04
N ARG A 195 18.59 -15.11 -6.62
CA ARG A 195 18.82 -13.77 -7.16
C ARG A 195 20.03 -13.09 -6.53
N LYS A 196 20.15 -13.18 -5.20
CA LYS A 196 21.15 -12.43 -4.43
C LYS A 196 22.55 -12.88 -4.79
N MET A 197 22.78 -14.18 -4.82
CA MET A 197 24.10 -14.72 -5.14
C MET A 197 24.44 -14.59 -6.63
N MET A 198 23.44 -14.71 -7.51
CA MET A 198 23.64 -14.48 -8.94
C MET A 198 24.00 -13.02 -9.24
N GLU A 199 23.44 -12.05 -8.51
CA GLU A 199 23.80 -10.64 -8.66
C GLU A 199 25.27 -10.40 -8.30
N LYS A 200 25.73 -10.97 -7.18
CA LYS A 200 27.15 -10.93 -6.77
C LYS A 200 28.08 -11.58 -7.80
N LEU A 201 27.68 -12.74 -8.35
CA LEU A 201 28.43 -13.42 -9.40
C LEU A 201 28.52 -12.55 -10.67
N CYS A 202 27.39 -12.03 -11.16
CA CYS A 202 27.35 -11.18 -12.35
C CYS A 202 28.17 -9.90 -12.16
N LEU A 203 28.17 -9.33 -10.96
CA LEU A 203 28.97 -8.15 -10.64
C LEU A 203 30.48 -8.45 -10.78
N ALA A 204 30.93 -9.59 -10.26
CA ALA A 204 32.33 -10.01 -10.37
C ALA A 204 32.74 -10.41 -11.81
N LEU A 205 31.81 -10.95 -12.60
CA LEU A 205 32.07 -11.41 -13.96
C LEU A 205 31.99 -10.31 -15.03
N LYS A 206 31.48 -9.12 -14.71
CA LYS A 206 31.18 -8.06 -15.70
C LYS A 206 32.34 -7.78 -16.65
N ASP A 207 33.53 -7.52 -16.11
CA ASP A 207 34.71 -7.18 -16.91
C ASP A 207 35.26 -8.39 -17.66
N ARG A 208 35.27 -9.57 -17.02
CA ARG A 208 35.75 -10.80 -17.64
C ARG A 208 34.85 -11.23 -18.81
N SER A 209 33.53 -11.18 -18.64
CA SER A 209 32.57 -11.47 -19.70
C SER A 209 32.70 -10.52 -20.89
N PHE A 210 32.98 -9.24 -20.64
CA PHE A 210 33.24 -8.28 -21.71
C PHE A 210 34.52 -8.61 -22.49
N ASN A 211 35.61 -8.94 -21.79
CA ASN A 211 36.87 -9.32 -22.43
C ASN A 211 36.73 -10.62 -23.24
N LEU A 212 35.97 -11.60 -22.74
CA LEU A 212 35.71 -12.84 -23.46
C LEU A 212 34.85 -12.62 -24.71
N SER A 213 33.88 -11.70 -24.65
CA SER A 213 33.13 -11.28 -25.84
C SER A 213 34.03 -10.67 -26.91
N GLN A 214 35.06 -9.90 -26.52
CA GLN A 214 36.05 -9.36 -27.46
C GLN A 214 36.96 -10.46 -28.02
N GLU A 215 37.49 -11.34 -27.17
CA GLU A 215 38.32 -12.48 -27.62
C GLU A 215 37.55 -13.40 -28.58
N HIS A 216 36.24 -13.59 -28.34
CA HIS A 216 35.36 -14.35 -29.23
C HIS A 216 35.20 -13.66 -30.59
N TYR A 217 35.01 -12.33 -30.59
CA TYR A 217 34.96 -11.54 -31.82
C TYR A 217 36.25 -11.67 -32.62
N GLU A 218 37.42 -11.50 -31.98
CA GLU A 218 38.72 -11.59 -32.65
C GLU A 218 38.92 -12.96 -33.33
N LYS A 219 38.62 -14.06 -32.62
CA LYS A 219 38.77 -15.42 -33.18
C LYS A 219 37.79 -15.71 -34.32
N LEU A 220 36.56 -15.21 -34.24
CA LEU A 220 35.58 -15.41 -35.30
C LEU A 220 35.82 -14.47 -36.49
N ALA A 221 36.29 -13.25 -36.28
CA ALA A 221 36.65 -12.33 -37.36
C ALA A 221 37.79 -12.86 -38.25
N GLU A 222 38.67 -13.73 -37.72
CA GLU A 222 39.68 -14.43 -38.51
C GLU A 222 39.11 -15.51 -39.44
N THR A 223 37.91 -16.01 -39.15
CA THR A 223 37.32 -17.17 -39.84
C THR A 223 36.05 -16.86 -40.62
N PHE A 224 35.31 -15.82 -40.23
CA PHE A 224 34.00 -15.46 -40.79
C PHE A 224 34.13 -14.43 -41.91
N THR A 225 33.09 -14.35 -42.74
CA THR A 225 32.93 -13.25 -43.70
C THR A 225 32.45 -11.98 -43.00
N GLU A 226 32.74 -10.79 -43.58
CA GLU A 226 32.31 -9.50 -43.00
C GLU A 226 30.81 -9.45 -42.65
N LYS A 227 29.94 -10.04 -43.49
CA LYS A 227 28.50 -10.12 -43.22
C LYS A 227 28.13 -10.98 -42.01
N GLU A 228 28.81 -12.12 -41.82
CA GLU A 228 28.52 -13.02 -40.70
C GLU A 228 28.98 -12.41 -39.37
N VAL A 229 30.06 -11.63 -39.39
CA VAL A 229 30.53 -10.87 -38.23
C VAL A 229 29.55 -9.76 -37.88
N ASP A 230 29.07 -9.00 -38.86
CA ASP A 230 28.13 -7.88 -38.62
C ASP A 230 26.76 -8.35 -38.09
N ASP A 231 26.30 -9.53 -38.51
CA ASP A 231 25.01 -10.09 -38.06
C ASP A 231 25.07 -10.73 -36.67
N TYR A 232 26.26 -11.06 -36.15
CA TYR A 232 26.42 -11.77 -34.88
C TYR A 232 26.62 -10.83 -33.69
N ASN A 233 25.79 -10.98 -32.65
CA ASN A 233 25.87 -10.14 -31.45
C ASN A 233 26.83 -10.70 -30.39
N PHE A 234 28.13 -10.46 -30.57
CA PHE A 234 29.19 -10.91 -29.65
C PHE A 234 29.04 -10.37 -28.21
N MET A 235 28.35 -9.24 -28.04
CA MET A 235 28.21 -8.55 -26.76
C MET A 235 26.95 -8.95 -26.00
N GLU A 236 26.08 -9.81 -26.56
CA GLU A 236 24.80 -10.18 -25.93
C GLU A 236 25.00 -10.70 -24.49
N THR A 237 25.98 -11.59 -24.30
CA THR A 237 26.30 -12.15 -22.98
C THR A 237 26.81 -11.08 -22.02
N ALA A 238 27.76 -10.24 -22.44
CA ALA A 238 28.30 -9.18 -21.60
C ALA A 238 27.20 -8.18 -21.18
N ILE A 239 26.29 -7.85 -22.11
CA ILE A 239 25.12 -7.01 -21.83
C ILE A 239 24.18 -7.70 -20.83
N ALA A 240 23.92 -8.99 -20.98
CA ALA A 240 23.07 -9.75 -20.06
C ALA A 240 23.65 -9.76 -18.63
N ILE A 241 24.93 -10.10 -18.49
CA ILE A 241 25.66 -10.10 -17.22
C ILE A 241 25.64 -8.70 -16.59
N SER A 242 25.94 -7.66 -17.38
CA SER A 242 25.90 -6.28 -16.88
C SER A 242 24.50 -5.81 -16.50
N LYS A 243 23.44 -6.23 -17.20
CA LYS A 243 22.05 -5.91 -16.82
C LYS A 243 21.73 -6.54 -15.46
N TYR A 244 22.07 -7.81 -15.28
CA TYR A 244 21.79 -8.54 -14.05
C TYR A 244 22.60 -8.01 -12.85
N ALA A 245 23.86 -7.64 -13.06
CA ALA A 245 24.69 -6.99 -12.05
C ALA A 245 24.12 -5.63 -11.56
N ASN A 246 23.25 -5.00 -12.36
CA ASN A 246 22.53 -3.77 -11.98
C ASN A 246 21.10 -4.05 -11.51
N GLY A 247 20.79 -5.28 -11.09
CA GLY A 247 19.49 -5.68 -10.57
C GLY A 247 18.37 -5.83 -11.60
N LYS A 248 18.69 -5.85 -12.92
CA LYS A 248 17.69 -6.04 -13.98
C LYS A 248 17.64 -7.50 -14.42
N GLU A 249 16.45 -8.09 -14.41
CA GLU A 249 16.25 -9.46 -14.91
C GLU A 249 16.66 -9.61 -16.37
N ASN A 250 17.17 -10.80 -16.71
CA ASN A 250 17.57 -11.14 -18.07
C ASN A 250 17.40 -12.66 -18.30
N ASP A 251 16.90 -13.02 -19.47
CA ASP A 251 16.62 -14.42 -19.83
C ASP A 251 17.87 -15.30 -19.86
N PHE A 252 19.03 -14.76 -20.26
CA PHE A 252 20.29 -15.49 -20.24
C PHE A 252 20.70 -15.86 -18.82
N CYS A 253 20.68 -14.89 -17.89
CA CYS A 253 20.98 -15.15 -16.48
C CYS A 253 19.95 -16.09 -15.83
N ASN A 254 18.67 -15.95 -16.19
CA ASN A 254 17.62 -16.87 -15.74
C ASN A 254 17.85 -18.32 -16.23
N LYS A 255 18.42 -18.51 -17.43
CA LYS A 255 18.84 -19.83 -17.92
C LYS A 255 19.99 -20.39 -17.09
N ILE A 256 21.01 -19.58 -16.78
CA ILE A 256 22.14 -19.97 -15.91
C ILE A 256 21.60 -20.44 -14.55
N ILE A 257 20.74 -19.65 -13.90
CA ILE A 257 20.15 -19.99 -12.59
C ILE A 257 19.45 -21.35 -12.63
N LYS A 258 18.66 -21.61 -13.68
CA LYS A 258 17.96 -22.89 -13.86
C LYS A 258 18.92 -24.05 -14.02
N MET A 259 20.03 -23.87 -14.74
CA MET A 259 21.05 -24.90 -14.96
C MET A 259 21.81 -25.19 -13.67
N ILE A 260 22.25 -24.15 -12.94
CA ILE A 260 22.87 -24.28 -11.61
C ILE A 260 21.93 -25.03 -10.66
N SER A 261 20.66 -24.63 -10.58
CA SER A 261 19.68 -25.26 -9.68
C SER A 261 19.48 -26.75 -9.97
N LYS A 262 19.59 -27.17 -11.24
CA LYS A 262 19.51 -28.58 -11.63
C LYS A 262 20.79 -29.36 -11.33
N GLY A 263 21.96 -28.71 -11.40
CA GLY A 263 23.27 -29.33 -11.18
C GLY A 263 23.56 -29.69 -9.72
N ILE A 264 22.89 -29.06 -8.75
CA ILE A 264 23.19 -29.17 -7.30
C ILE A 264 22.02 -29.75 -6.51
N VAL A 265 21.15 -30.51 -7.18
CA VAL A 265 20.09 -31.22 -6.49
C VAL A 265 20.72 -32.39 -5.74
N VAL A 266 20.67 -32.37 -4.41
CA VAL A 266 21.03 -33.52 -3.59
C VAL A 266 20.04 -34.65 -3.94
N LYS A 267 20.57 -35.69 -4.60
CA LYS A 267 19.84 -36.91 -4.94
C LYS A 267 19.69 -37.79 -3.71
#